data_AF-A0A938HNH3-F1
#
_entry.id   AF-A0A938HNH3-F1
#
_cell.length_a   1.000
_cell.length_b   1.000
_cell.length_c   1.000
_cell.angle_alpha   90.00
_cell.angle_beta   90.00
_cell.angle_gamma   90.00
#
_symmetry.space_group_name_H-M   'P 1'
#
loop_
_entity.id
_entity.type
_entity.pdbx_description
1 polymer ?
#
loop_
_entity_poly.entity_id
_entity_poly.type
_entity_poly.pdbx_seq_one_letter_code
_entity_poly.pdbx_strand_id
1 'polypeptide(L)' 'PSLIRRAERLGLEPGAFLRDNDSYVFFEKSGGLVRTGPTGVNVMDLRLFLFDPGGP' A
#
# COMPACT_ATOMS: atom_id res chain seq x y z
N PRO A 1 2.20 10.14 2.73
CA PRO A 1 1.43 10.95 1.74
C PRO A 1 1.86 10.82 0.26
N SER A 2 3.05 10.29 -0.05
CA SER A 2 3.56 10.17 -1.43
C SER A 2 2.81 9.16 -2.31
N LEU A 3 2.26 8.09 -1.73
CA LEU A 3 1.60 7.02 -2.48
C LEU A 3 0.30 7.49 -3.14
N ILE A 4 -0.59 8.17 -2.40
CA ILE A 4 -1.86 8.68 -2.95
C ILE A 4 -1.60 9.70 -4.05
N ARG A 5 -0.68 10.65 -3.84
CA ARG A 5 -0.29 11.60 -4.89
C ARG A 5 0.29 10.93 -6.14
N ARG A 6 0.99 9.80 -5.97
CA ARG A 6 1.49 9.01 -7.11
C ARG A 6 0.34 8.31 -7.83
N ALA A 7 -0.60 7.71 -7.10
CA ALA A 7 -1.79 7.09 -7.66
C ALA A 7 -2.61 8.09 -8.48
N GLU A 8 -2.86 9.29 -7.95
CA GLU A 8 -3.56 10.39 -8.64
C GLU A 8 -2.85 10.77 -9.96
N ARG A 9 -1.53 10.96 -9.93
CA ARG A 9 -0.74 11.25 -11.15
C ARG A 9 -0.78 10.14 -12.20
N LEU A 10 -1.03 8.90 -11.78
CA LEU A 10 -1.17 7.74 -12.67
C LEU A 10 -2.64 7.50 -13.09
N GLY A 11 -3.58 8.36 -12.68
CA GLY A 11 -5.01 8.20 -12.95
C GLY A 11 -5.64 7.03 -12.21
N LEU A 12 -5.04 6.57 -11.12
CA LEU A 12 -5.57 5.49 -10.28
C LEU A 12 -6.45 6.10 -9.18
N GLU A 13 -7.74 5.82 -9.24
CA GLU A 13 -8.73 6.29 -8.27
C GLU A 13 -8.85 5.29 -7.08
N PRO A 14 -8.30 5.59 -5.88
CA PRO A 14 -8.24 4.61 -4.79
C PRO A 14 -9.63 4.13 -4.36
N GLY A 15 -10.64 5.01 -4.44
CA GLY A 15 -12.01 4.67 -4.06
C GLY A 15 -12.65 3.65 -4.99
N ALA A 16 -12.28 3.64 -6.27
CA ALA A 16 -12.77 2.64 -7.21
C ALA A 16 -12.23 1.24 -6.88
N PHE A 17 -10.90 1.13 -6.73
CA PHE A 17 -10.26 -0.15 -6.36
C PHE A 17 -10.76 -0.69 -5.03
N LEU A 18 -11.02 0.18 -4.04
CA LEU A 18 -11.57 -0.25 -2.76
C LEU A 18 -13.00 -0.81 -2.91
N ARG A 19 -13.88 -0.14 -3.66
CA ARG A 19 -15.25 -0.63 -3.91
C ARG A 19 -15.26 -1.97 -4.64
N ASP A 20 -14.29 -2.18 -5.53
CA ASP A 20 -14.17 -3.41 -6.32
C ASP A 20 -13.39 -4.51 -5.59
N ASN A 21 -12.95 -4.28 -4.34
CA ASN A 21 -12.08 -5.17 -3.56
C ASN A 21 -10.75 -5.53 -4.27
N ASP A 22 -10.27 -4.67 -5.16
CA ASP A 22 -9.05 -4.88 -5.96
C ASP A 22 -7.86 -4.07 -5.43
N SER A 23 -7.55 -4.28 -4.15
CA SER A 23 -6.42 -3.61 -3.49
C SER A 23 -5.07 -4.03 -4.07
N TYR A 24 -4.96 -5.26 -4.59
CA TYR A 24 -3.73 -5.78 -5.17
C TYR A 24 -3.27 -4.95 -6.38
N VAL A 25 -4.16 -4.75 -7.37
CA VAL A 25 -3.81 -4.01 -8.59
C VAL A 25 -3.52 -2.54 -8.27
N PHE A 26 -4.24 -1.96 -7.30
CA PHE A 26 -3.95 -0.61 -6.83
C PHE A 26 -2.51 -0.48 -6.30
N PHE A 27 -2.12 -1.34 -5.34
CA PHE A 27 -0.79 -1.28 -4.74
C PHE A 27 0.32 -1.66 -5.73
N GLU A 28 0.06 -2.57 -6.67
CA GLU A 28 1.00 -2.89 -7.74
C GLU A 28 1.26 -1.68 -8.65
N LYS A 29 0.20 -1.08 -9.21
CA LYS A 29 0.34 0.05 -10.16
C LYS A 29 0.84 1.32 -9.48
N SER A 30 0.43 1.58 -8.25
CA SER A 30 0.91 2.75 -7.48
C SER A 30 2.34 2.57 -6.95
N GLY A 31 2.87 1.35 -6.93
CA GLY A 31 4.19 1.02 -6.40
C GLY A 31 4.25 0.87 -4.87
N GLY A 32 3.10 0.65 -4.22
CA GLY A 32 2.99 0.41 -2.78
C GLY A 32 2.98 -1.07 -2.38
N LEU A 33 3.06 -1.99 -3.34
CA LEU A 33 3.03 -3.43 -3.08
C LEU A 33 4.32 -3.91 -2.41
N VAL A 34 4.18 -4.52 -1.23
CA VAL A 34 5.28 -5.19 -0.51
C VAL A 34 5.29 -6.67 -0.91
N ARG A 35 6.40 -7.14 -1.50
CA ARG A 35 6.61 -8.55 -1.85
C ARG A 35 7.71 -9.14 -0.97
N THR A 36 7.37 -10.14 -0.15
CA THR A 36 8.31 -10.80 0.76
C THR A 36 8.98 -12.04 0.15
N GLY A 37 8.36 -12.63 -0.88
CA GLY A 37 8.71 -13.97 -1.35
C GLY A 37 8.22 -15.07 -0.39
N PRO A 38 8.61 -16.34 -0.63
CA PRO A 38 8.28 -17.45 0.27
C PRO A 38 8.88 -17.27 1.67
N THR A 39 8.04 -17.25 2.70
CA THR A 39 8.47 -17.04 4.11
C THR A 39 8.62 -18.34 4.91
N GLY A 40 8.01 -19.43 4.45
CA GLY A 40 8.12 -20.77 5.05
C GLY A 40 7.20 -21.04 6.25
N VAL A 41 6.59 -20.02 6.86
CA VAL A 41 5.65 -20.15 7.99
C VAL A 41 4.58 -19.06 7.97
N ASN A 42 3.41 -19.33 8.58
CA ASN A 42 2.32 -18.36 8.77
C ASN A 42 2.13 -18.07 10.27
N VAL A 43 2.11 -16.79 10.64
CA VAL A 43 1.87 -16.31 12.02
C VAL A 43 0.82 -15.20 12.06
N MET A 44 -0.11 -15.18 11.11
CA MET A 44 -1.10 -14.11 10.90
C MET A 44 -0.46 -12.77 10.48
N ASP A 45 -1.14 -11.65 10.72
CA ASP A 45 -0.80 -10.33 10.19
C ASP A 45 0.12 -9.52 11.11
N LEU A 46 1.09 -8.82 10.50
CA LEU A 46 1.87 -7.77 11.14
C LEU A 46 1.46 -6.40 10.60
N ARG A 47 1.14 -5.46 11.49
CA ARG A 47 0.85 -4.06 11.14
C ARG A 47 1.89 -3.14 11.75
N LEU A 48 2.57 -2.36 10.92
CA LEU A 48 3.61 -1.42 11.33
C LEU A 48 3.15 0.01 11.02
N PHE A 49 3.26 0.89 12.02
CA PHE A 49 3.03 2.32 11.86
C PHE A 49 4.27 3.06 12.34
N LEU A 50 4.89 3.82 11.44
CA LEU A 50 5.99 4.71 11.78
C LEU A 50 5.44 6.13 11.91
N PHE A 51 5.61 6.72 13.09
CA PHE A 51 5.29 8.11 13.35
C PHE A 51 6.59 8.87 13.62
N ASP A 52 6.88 9.84 12.77
CA ASP A 52 7.93 10.83 12.99
C ASP A 52 7.25 12.14 13.43
N PRO A 53 7.38 12.57 14.69
CA PRO A 53 6.78 13.82 15.16
C PRO A 53 7.41 15.06 14.52
N GLY A 54 8.49 14.92 13.75
CA GLY A 54 9.35 16.03 13.39
C GLY A 54 10.10 16.48 14.63
N GLY A 55 11.26 15.87 14.87
CA GLY A 55 12.24 16.46 15.80
C GLY A 55 12.64 17.87 15.34
N PRO A 56 13.21 18.71 16.23
CA PRO A 56 13.64 20.06 15.85
C PRO A 56 14.57 20.07 14.64
#